data_AF-A0A0L0N1X3-F1
#
_entry.id   AF-A0A0L0N1X3-F1
#
_cell.length_a   1.000
_cell.length_b   1.000
_cell.length_c   1.000
_cell.angle_alpha   90.00
_cell.angle_beta   90.00
_cell.angle_gamma   90.00
#
_symmetry.space_group_name_H-M   'P 1'
#
loop_
_entity.id
_entity.type
_entity.pdbx_description
1 polymer ?
#
loop_
_entity_poly.entity_id
_entity_poly.type
_entity_poly.pdbx_seq_one_letter_code
_entity_poly.pdbx_strand_id
1 'polypeptide(L)'
;MHPSGSQHPRARLRLRIPAPEPHHDIPSPVASWTGTTGTRAQGSNMDNPLDRTTLSTITLLESRLLRIEHLLYGPTASHPPPQHGSAVRKLGELERRFSVMLSHVRVYGELLKIYMSHPDFFHAPSPSEPPWQLSIDALRSIVLASASTFPSTLSSLTAIKDSPIPDTSESAALISMTERMRAIEATQVAQASDMAELRRRSEAVMRSWYEGSVLANSRFMADAESRVERVERQVRRRERVMEEEKVI
;
A
#
# COMPACT_ATOMS: atom_id res chain seq x y z
N MET A 1 16.00 -39.70 59.86
CA MET A 1 15.38 -38.43 59.43
C MET A 1 15.47 -38.35 57.92
N HIS A 2 14.36 -38.62 57.23
CA HIS A 2 14.24 -38.55 55.77
C HIS A 2 13.06 -37.63 55.44
N PRO A 3 13.21 -36.64 54.54
CA PRO A 3 12.06 -35.86 54.10
C PRO A 3 11.39 -36.49 52.88
N SER A 4 10.07 -36.44 52.96
CA SER A 4 9.06 -36.93 52.04
C SER A 4 9.09 -36.22 50.68
N GLY A 5 9.22 -37.00 49.60
CA GLY A 5 9.03 -36.54 48.22
C GLY A 5 7.57 -36.72 47.81
N SER A 6 6.83 -35.61 47.77
CA SER A 6 5.44 -35.52 47.31
C SER A 6 5.33 -35.87 45.83
N GLN A 7 4.57 -36.93 45.53
CA GLN A 7 4.12 -37.29 44.18
C GLN A 7 2.88 -36.45 43.83
N HIS A 8 2.98 -35.65 42.77
CA HIS A 8 1.80 -35.08 42.10
C HIS A 8 1.59 -35.75 40.72
N PRO A 9 0.38 -36.24 40.41
CA PRO A 9 0.09 -36.89 39.14
C PRO A 9 -0.19 -35.86 38.03
N ARG A 10 0.52 -36.01 36.90
CA ARG A 10 0.25 -35.27 35.66
C ARG A 10 -1.05 -35.77 35.01
N ALA A 11 -2.07 -34.92 34.99
CA ALA A 11 -3.29 -35.12 34.22
C ALA A 11 -3.00 -35.15 32.72
N ARG A 12 -3.27 -36.29 32.07
CA ARG A 12 -3.29 -36.43 30.60
C ARG A 12 -4.68 -36.04 30.08
N LEU A 13 -4.81 -34.85 29.51
CA LEU A 13 -5.98 -34.50 28.71
C LEU A 13 -5.77 -35.00 27.27
N ARG A 14 -6.50 -36.07 26.93
CA ARG A 14 -6.60 -36.62 25.57
C ARG A 14 -7.45 -35.66 24.73
N LEU A 15 -6.85 -35.00 23.75
CA LEU A 15 -7.57 -34.32 22.66
C LEU A 15 -8.15 -35.38 21.72
N ARG A 16 -9.48 -35.42 21.68
CA ARG A 16 -10.30 -36.30 20.83
C ARG A 16 -10.45 -35.63 19.46
N ILE A 17 -9.73 -36.14 18.46
CA ILE A 17 -9.86 -35.76 17.05
C ILE A 17 -11.03 -36.57 16.46
N PRO A 18 -12.04 -35.94 15.82
CA PRO A 18 -13.02 -36.67 15.03
C PRO A 18 -12.49 -36.91 13.60
N ALA A 19 -12.61 -38.14 13.13
CA ALA A 19 -12.28 -38.57 11.77
C ALA A 19 -13.40 -38.17 10.77
N PRO A 20 -13.08 -37.88 9.50
CA PRO A 20 -14.07 -37.75 8.44
C PRO A 20 -14.30 -39.10 7.73
N GLU A 21 -15.55 -39.56 7.67
CA GLU A 21 -15.98 -40.64 6.77
C GLU A 21 -16.36 -40.11 5.38
N PRO A 22 -16.21 -40.92 4.31
CA PRO A 22 -16.50 -40.55 2.92
C PRO A 22 -17.91 -41.00 2.50
N HIS A 23 -18.52 -40.32 1.51
CA HIS A 23 -19.19 -40.91 0.32
C HIS A 23 -20.11 -39.89 -0.40
N HIS A 24 -19.99 -39.91 -1.73
CA HIS A 24 -21.06 -39.81 -2.75
C HIS A 24 -22.00 -38.58 -2.78
N ASP A 25 -21.89 -37.75 -3.82
CA ASP A 25 -22.61 -37.93 -5.10
C ASP A 25 -22.82 -36.60 -5.85
N ILE A 26 -22.48 -36.65 -7.14
CA ILE A 26 -22.77 -35.64 -8.16
C ILE A 26 -24.23 -35.80 -8.58
N PRO A 27 -24.95 -34.70 -8.87
CA PRO A 27 -25.85 -34.78 -10.01
C PRO A 27 -25.68 -33.61 -11.00
N SER A 28 -25.51 -33.99 -12.26
CA SER A 28 -25.78 -33.18 -13.44
C SER A 28 -27.25 -32.72 -13.49
N PRO A 29 -27.57 -31.61 -14.17
CA PRO A 29 -28.89 -31.41 -14.74
C PRO A 29 -28.81 -31.42 -16.26
N VAL A 30 -29.18 -32.55 -16.86
CA VAL A 30 -29.82 -32.58 -18.18
C VAL A 30 -31.31 -32.70 -17.93
N ALA A 31 -32.06 -31.66 -18.24
CA ALA A 31 -33.47 -31.77 -18.55
C ALA A 31 -33.86 -30.61 -19.46
N SER A 32 -34.66 -30.96 -20.44
CA SER A 32 -34.84 -30.28 -21.70
C SER A 32 -36.34 -30.07 -21.93
N TRP A 33 -36.63 -29.08 -22.77
CA TRP A 33 -37.87 -28.82 -23.52
C TRP A 33 -39.04 -28.03 -22.90
N THR A 34 -39.61 -27.25 -23.83
CA THR A 34 -40.88 -26.49 -23.84
C THR A 34 -40.78 -25.10 -23.19
N GLY A 35 -41.03 -23.97 -23.85
CA GLY A 35 -41.75 -23.71 -25.09
C GLY A 35 -43.06 -22.99 -24.77
N THR A 36 -43.02 -21.69 -24.46
CA THR A 36 -44.19 -20.80 -24.56
C THR A 36 -43.74 -19.35 -24.78
N THR A 37 -44.59 -18.64 -25.50
CA THR A 37 -44.38 -17.53 -26.40
C THR A 37 -44.47 -16.14 -25.75
N GLY A 38 -43.63 -15.22 -26.23
CA GLY A 38 -44.06 -13.89 -26.65
C GLY A 38 -44.33 -12.84 -25.56
N THR A 39 -43.30 -12.06 -25.22
CA THR A 39 -43.47 -10.59 -25.09
C THR A 39 -42.21 -9.90 -25.61
N ARG A 40 -42.42 -8.96 -26.53
CA ARG A 40 -41.46 -8.42 -27.49
C ARG A 40 -40.72 -7.21 -26.91
N ALA A 41 -39.40 -7.23 -27.12
CA ALA A 41 -38.48 -6.12 -27.39
C ALA A 41 -38.22 -5.05 -26.31
N GLN A 42 -37.16 -5.26 -25.54
CA GLN A 42 -36.02 -4.31 -25.47
C GLN A 42 -34.88 -4.97 -24.67
N GLY A 43 -33.94 -5.60 -25.37
CA GLY A 43 -32.79 -6.24 -24.77
C GLY A 43 -32.00 -7.01 -25.81
N SER A 44 -30.67 -6.89 -25.76
CA SER A 44 -29.66 -7.62 -26.54
C SER A 44 -29.60 -7.38 -28.06
N ASN A 45 -29.18 -6.17 -28.45
CA ASN A 45 -28.36 -5.99 -29.67
C ASN A 45 -26.85 -6.01 -29.36
N MET A 46 -26.44 -6.29 -28.12
CA MET A 46 -25.02 -6.24 -27.69
C MET A 46 -24.24 -7.55 -27.97
N ASP A 47 -24.91 -8.62 -28.39
CA ASP A 47 -24.29 -9.95 -28.60
C ASP A 47 -23.95 -10.24 -30.08
N ASN A 48 -24.19 -9.27 -30.98
CA ASN A 48 -23.84 -9.43 -32.38
C ASN A 48 -22.30 -9.41 -32.52
N PRO A 49 -21.64 -10.42 -33.11
CA PRO A 49 -20.18 -10.47 -33.23
C PRO A 49 -19.57 -9.24 -33.92
N LEU A 50 -20.34 -8.61 -34.82
CA LEU A 50 -19.99 -7.34 -35.47
C LEU A 50 -19.96 -6.17 -34.48
N ASP A 51 -20.99 -6.06 -33.61
CA ASP A 51 -21.07 -5.01 -32.59
C ASP A 51 -19.97 -5.19 -31.53
N ARG A 52 -19.61 -6.44 -31.20
CA ARG A 52 -18.46 -6.75 -30.33
C ARG A 52 -17.12 -6.39 -30.97
N THR A 53 -16.95 -6.67 -32.26
CA THR A 53 -15.71 -6.35 -32.99
C THR A 53 -15.54 -4.84 -33.14
N THR A 54 -16.60 -4.12 -33.48
CA THR A 54 -16.58 -2.66 -33.60
C THR A 54 -16.27 -2.00 -32.26
N LEU A 55 -16.93 -2.41 -31.16
CA LEU A 55 -16.60 -1.91 -29.82
C LEU A 55 -15.16 -2.24 -29.41
N SER A 56 -14.66 -3.45 -29.73
CA SER A 56 -13.27 -3.84 -29.48
C SER A 56 -12.28 -2.94 -30.23
N THR A 57 -12.49 -2.70 -31.53
CA THR A 57 -11.63 -1.80 -32.30
C THR A 57 -11.65 -0.37 -31.76
N ILE A 58 -12.81 0.13 -31.33
CA ILE A 58 -12.95 1.45 -30.70
C ILE A 58 -12.16 1.51 -29.40
N THR A 59 -12.25 0.49 -28.55
CA THR A 59 -11.46 0.44 -27.29
C THR A 59 -9.96 0.35 -27.56
N LEU A 60 -9.54 -0.33 -28.63
CA LEU A 60 -8.13 -0.38 -29.03
C LEU A 60 -7.64 1.00 -29.50
N LEU A 61 -8.45 1.73 -30.27
CA LEU A 61 -8.13 3.11 -30.67
C LEU A 61 -8.08 4.06 -29.45
N GLU A 62 -9.00 3.92 -28.52
CA GLU A 62 -9.02 4.69 -27.27
C GLU A 62 -7.75 4.44 -26.45
N SER A 63 -7.38 3.17 -26.21
CA SER A 63 -6.16 2.83 -25.48
C SER A 63 -4.88 3.37 -26.15
N ARG A 64 -4.84 3.37 -27.49
CA ARG A 64 -3.71 3.93 -28.25
C ARG A 64 -3.66 5.45 -28.13
N LEU A 65 -4.79 6.14 -28.19
CA LEU A 65 -4.86 7.59 -28.01
C LEU A 65 -4.43 7.98 -26.59
N LEU A 66 -4.87 7.25 -25.57
CA LEU A 66 -4.47 7.47 -24.18
C LEU A 66 -2.97 7.27 -23.97
N ARG A 67 -2.37 6.26 -24.63
CA ARG A 67 -0.92 6.05 -24.58
C ARG A 67 -0.15 7.21 -25.21
N ILE A 68 -0.64 7.74 -26.33
CA ILE A 68 -0.06 8.91 -26.99
C ILE A 68 -0.18 10.14 -26.07
N GLU A 69 -1.35 10.37 -25.48
CA GLU A 69 -1.59 11.45 -24.53
C GLU A 69 -0.69 11.35 -23.30
N HIS A 70 -0.52 10.15 -22.73
CA HIS A 70 0.37 9.90 -21.61
C HIS A 70 1.84 10.19 -21.96
N LEU A 71 2.27 9.89 -23.18
CA LEU A 71 3.63 10.21 -23.64
C LEU A 71 3.83 11.72 -23.88
N LEU A 72 2.77 12.43 -24.27
CA LEU A 72 2.81 13.87 -24.56
C LEU A 72 2.68 14.76 -23.31
N TYR A 73 1.79 14.40 -22.38
CA TYR A 73 1.46 15.21 -21.20
C TYR A 73 1.96 14.58 -19.88
N GLY A 74 2.51 13.36 -19.92
CA GLY A 74 2.98 12.64 -18.74
C GLY A 74 1.85 12.12 -17.84
N PRO A 75 2.16 11.61 -16.64
CA PRO A 75 1.21 10.94 -15.73
C PRO A 75 0.05 11.79 -15.17
N THR A 76 -0.15 13.01 -15.67
CA THR A 76 -1.05 14.01 -15.06
C THR A 76 -2.41 14.15 -15.74
N ALA A 77 -2.64 13.48 -16.88
CA ALA A 77 -3.93 13.53 -17.54
C ALA A 77 -4.97 12.68 -16.77
N SER A 78 -5.80 13.34 -15.97
CA SER A 78 -7.00 12.74 -15.40
C SER A 78 -7.98 12.44 -16.52
N HIS A 79 -7.98 11.20 -17.01
CA HIS A 79 -8.91 10.78 -18.05
C HIS A 79 -10.28 10.45 -17.43
N PRO A 80 -11.39 10.93 -18.03
CA PRO A 80 -12.72 10.55 -17.59
C PRO A 80 -12.96 9.05 -17.81
N PRO A 81 -13.70 8.38 -16.91
CA PRO A 81 -13.94 6.94 -17.00
C PRO A 81 -14.67 6.55 -18.30
N PRO A 82 -14.46 5.33 -18.82
CA PRO A 82 -15.00 4.88 -20.10
C PRO A 82 -16.53 4.81 -20.04
N GLN A 83 -17.21 5.82 -20.60
CA GLN A 83 -18.67 5.83 -20.66
C GLN A 83 -19.20 4.84 -21.70
N HIS A 84 -20.13 3.99 -21.30
CA HIS A 84 -20.73 2.95 -22.14
C HIS A 84 -21.86 3.57 -23.00
N GLY A 85 -21.48 4.20 -24.11
CA GLY A 85 -22.41 4.74 -25.11
C GLY A 85 -22.35 4.01 -26.46
N SER A 86 -23.31 4.31 -27.35
CA SER A 86 -23.35 3.83 -28.75
C SER A 86 -22.03 4.06 -29.49
N ALA A 87 -21.61 3.10 -30.32
CA ALA A 87 -20.32 3.10 -31.02
C ALA A 87 -20.04 4.38 -31.82
N VAL A 88 -21.07 4.94 -32.48
CA VAL A 88 -20.98 6.19 -33.24
C VAL A 88 -20.64 7.38 -32.33
N ARG A 89 -21.22 7.43 -31.12
CA ARG A 89 -20.95 8.49 -30.15
C ARG A 89 -19.52 8.41 -29.59
N LYS A 90 -18.99 7.19 -29.42
CA LYS A 90 -17.60 6.97 -29.00
C LYS A 90 -16.59 7.40 -30.06
N LEU A 91 -16.86 7.08 -31.33
CA LEU A 91 -16.00 7.50 -32.44
C LEU A 91 -15.97 9.03 -32.59
N GLY A 92 -17.13 9.70 -32.53
CA GLY A 92 -17.17 11.16 -32.60
C GLY A 92 -16.44 11.84 -31.44
N GLU A 93 -16.48 11.27 -30.24
CA GLU A 93 -15.72 11.76 -29.08
C GLU A 93 -14.21 11.54 -29.25
N LEU A 94 -13.79 10.38 -29.75
CA LEU A 94 -12.39 10.09 -30.04
C LEU A 94 -11.83 11.01 -31.13
N GLU A 95 -12.59 11.26 -32.19
CA GLU A 95 -12.23 12.16 -33.27
C GLU A 95 -12.10 13.61 -32.77
N ARG A 96 -13.02 14.05 -31.90
CA ARG A 96 -12.94 15.36 -31.26
C ARG A 96 -11.68 15.48 -30.41
N ARG A 97 -11.38 14.50 -29.56
CA ARG A 97 -10.16 14.49 -28.72
C ARG A 97 -8.89 14.50 -29.56
N PHE A 98 -8.84 13.69 -30.62
CA PHE A 98 -7.72 13.67 -31.54
C PHE A 98 -7.55 15.01 -32.28
N SER A 99 -8.64 15.63 -32.72
CA SER A 99 -8.62 16.96 -33.35
C SER A 99 -8.11 18.04 -32.40
N VAL A 100 -8.52 18.01 -31.13
CA VAL A 100 -8.01 18.92 -30.09
C VAL A 100 -6.52 18.69 -29.87
N MET A 101 -6.07 17.44 -29.78
CA MET A 101 -4.65 17.09 -29.65
C MET A 101 -3.81 17.60 -30.82
N LEU A 102 -4.30 17.41 -32.07
CA LEU A 102 -3.65 17.93 -33.28
C LEU A 102 -3.59 19.47 -33.29
N SER A 103 -4.62 20.14 -32.78
CA SER A 103 -4.65 21.61 -32.72
C SER A 103 -3.68 22.18 -31.67
N HIS A 104 -3.46 21.45 -30.58
CA HIS A 104 -2.62 21.91 -29.46
C HIS A 104 -1.12 21.83 -29.81
N VAL A 105 -0.73 20.90 -30.68
CA VAL A 105 0.67 20.67 -31.04
C VAL A 105 0.86 20.78 -32.56
N ARG A 106 1.34 21.95 -33.00
CA ARG A 106 1.52 22.30 -34.43
C ARG A 106 2.37 21.29 -35.22
N VAL A 107 3.34 20.66 -34.57
CA VAL A 107 4.25 19.67 -35.17
C VAL A 107 3.48 18.49 -35.79
N TYR A 108 2.38 18.04 -35.19
CA TYR A 108 1.61 16.92 -35.74
C TYR A 108 0.81 17.28 -36.98
N GLY A 109 0.37 18.54 -37.10
CA GLY A 109 -0.27 19.01 -38.33
C GLY A 109 0.69 18.98 -39.51
N GLU A 110 1.97 19.26 -39.28
CA GLU A 110 3.04 19.12 -40.28
C GLU A 110 3.41 17.66 -40.50
N LEU A 111 3.52 16.85 -39.44
CA LEU A 111 3.83 15.43 -39.53
C LEU A 111 2.75 14.66 -40.30
N LEU A 112 1.48 15.01 -40.14
CA LEU A 112 0.37 14.41 -40.87
C LEU A 112 0.42 14.81 -42.35
N LYS A 113 0.79 16.05 -42.67
CA LYS A 113 1.05 16.48 -44.05
C LYS A 113 2.21 15.71 -44.66
N ILE A 114 3.29 15.51 -43.91
CA ILE A 114 4.46 14.75 -44.35
C ILE A 114 4.06 13.28 -44.57
N TYR A 115 3.34 12.67 -43.63
CA TYR A 115 2.81 11.30 -43.74
C TYR A 115 1.91 11.12 -44.97
N MET A 116 1.02 12.08 -45.24
CA MET A 116 0.17 12.05 -46.44
C MET A 116 0.96 12.24 -47.73
N SER A 117 2.03 13.04 -47.70
CA SER A 117 2.88 13.28 -48.87
C SER A 117 3.88 12.15 -49.16
N HIS A 118 4.35 11.47 -48.12
CA HIS A 118 5.40 10.46 -48.18
C HIS A 118 5.09 9.33 -47.17
N PRO A 119 4.10 8.47 -47.46
CA PRO A 119 3.74 7.38 -46.56
C PRO A 119 4.88 6.37 -46.39
N ASP A 120 5.76 6.26 -47.38
CA ASP A 120 6.88 5.31 -47.41
C ASP A 120 7.95 5.58 -46.35
N PHE A 121 8.05 6.80 -45.82
CA PHE A 121 9.01 7.11 -44.74
C PHE A 121 8.62 6.50 -43.38
N PHE A 122 7.35 6.18 -43.18
CA PHE A 122 6.82 5.69 -41.91
C PHE A 122 6.53 4.19 -41.93
N HIS A 123 6.69 3.54 -43.08
CA HIS A 123 6.65 2.09 -43.17
C HIS A 123 8.04 1.53 -42.80
N ALA A 124 8.09 0.69 -41.76
CA ALA A 124 9.31 -0.04 -41.45
C ALA A 124 9.64 -0.95 -42.65
N PRO A 125 10.86 -0.89 -43.21
CA PRO A 125 11.25 -1.80 -44.27
C PRO A 125 11.14 -3.25 -43.79
N SER A 126 10.83 -4.16 -44.72
CA SER A 126 10.78 -5.60 -44.45
C SER A 126 12.09 -6.05 -43.77
N PRO A 127 12.05 -6.89 -42.71
CA PRO A 127 13.22 -7.28 -41.92
C PRO A 127 14.29 -8.04 -42.72
N SER A 128 14.02 -8.38 -43.97
CA SER A 128 14.95 -9.06 -44.89
C SER A 128 15.77 -8.11 -45.76
N GLU A 129 15.46 -6.81 -45.78
CA GLU A 129 16.16 -5.85 -46.63
C GLU A 129 16.95 -4.84 -45.79
N PRO A 130 18.28 -4.71 -46.00
CA PRO A 130 19.09 -3.79 -45.24
C PRO A 130 18.66 -2.34 -45.53
N PRO A 131 18.61 -1.45 -44.53
CA PRO A 131 18.12 -0.09 -44.70
C PRO A 131 19.00 0.66 -45.72
N TRP A 132 18.44 0.97 -46.89
CA TRP A 132 19.15 1.65 -48.00
C TRP A 132 19.53 3.11 -47.70
N GLN A 133 19.14 3.62 -46.53
CA GLN A 133 19.34 5.02 -46.12
C GLN A 133 20.75 5.30 -45.59
N LEU A 134 21.52 4.27 -45.25
CA LEU A 134 22.86 4.40 -44.67
C LEU A 134 23.89 3.73 -45.57
N SER A 135 24.99 4.43 -45.85
CA SER A 135 26.13 3.82 -46.52
C SER A 135 26.68 2.67 -45.68
N ILE A 136 27.27 1.66 -46.34
CA ILE A 136 27.87 0.50 -45.66
C ILE A 136 28.93 0.94 -44.62
N ASP A 137 29.58 2.07 -44.86
CA ASP A 137 30.58 2.65 -43.96
C ASP A 137 29.96 3.26 -42.70
N ALA A 138 28.81 3.95 -42.85
CA ALA A 138 28.04 4.45 -41.72
C ALA A 138 27.53 3.30 -40.83
N LEU A 139 27.03 2.21 -41.44
CA LEU A 139 26.62 1.02 -40.68
C LEU A 139 27.78 0.39 -39.91
N ARG A 140 28.97 0.29 -40.51
CA ARG A 140 30.17 -0.20 -39.82
C ARG A 140 30.57 0.71 -38.67
N SER A 141 30.52 2.03 -38.85
CA SER A 141 30.83 2.98 -37.78
C SER A 141 29.89 2.83 -36.58
N ILE A 142 28.58 2.62 -36.83
CA ILE A 142 27.57 2.41 -35.79
C ILE A 142 27.79 1.09 -35.07
N VAL A 143 28.06 0.00 -35.81
CA VAL A 143 28.34 -1.31 -35.22
C VAL A 143 29.61 -1.26 -34.38
N LEU A 144 30.67 -0.62 -34.86
CA LEU A 144 31.92 -0.47 -34.11
C LEU A 144 31.75 0.43 -32.87
N ALA A 145 30.97 1.51 -32.98
CA ALA A 145 30.66 2.37 -31.84
C ALA A 145 29.81 1.65 -30.78
N SER A 146 28.88 0.80 -31.19
CA SER A 146 28.02 0.01 -30.29
C SER A 146 28.63 -1.32 -29.83
N ALA A 147 29.76 -1.73 -30.39
CA ALA A 147 30.38 -3.03 -30.15
C ALA A 147 30.66 -3.31 -28.66
N SER A 148 31.07 -2.28 -27.91
CA SER A 148 31.34 -2.38 -26.46
C SER A 148 30.08 -2.55 -25.61
N THR A 149 28.91 -2.18 -26.14
CA THR A 149 27.64 -2.25 -25.42
C THR A 149 26.97 -3.62 -25.55
N PHE A 150 27.30 -4.39 -26.59
CA PHE A 150 26.78 -5.76 -26.77
C PHE A 150 27.12 -6.74 -25.64
N PRO A 151 28.37 -6.85 -25.15
CA PRO A 151 28.66 -7.75 -24.03
C PRO A 151 27.99 -7.31 -22.74
N SER A 152 27.85 -5.99 -22.50
CA SER A 152 27.16 -5.45 -21.32
C SER A 152 25.66 -5.75 -21.34
N THR A 153 25.01 -5.57 -22.48
CA THR A 153 23.58 -5.87 -22.65
C THR A 153 23.30 -7.37 -22.62
N LEU A 154 24.17 -8.19 -23.23
CA LEU A 154 24.08 -9.65 -23.11
C LEU A 154 24.25 -10.09 -21.67
N SER A 155 25.25 -9.59 -20.95
CA SER A 155 25.44 -9.93 -19.52
C SER A 155 24.23 -9.52 -18.67
N SER A 156 23.59 -8.40 -18.98
CA SER A 156 22.38 -7.94 -18.28
C SER A 156 21.17 -8.84 -18.59
N LEU A 157 20.99 -9.24 -19.85
CA LEU A 157 19.91 -10.16 -20.24
C LEU A 157 20.12 -11.57 -19.69
N THR A 158 21.35 -12.06 -19.67
CA THR A 158 21.71 -13.33 -19.04
C THR A 158 21.45 -13.27 -17.54
N ALA A 159 21.82 -12.18 -16.86
CA ALA A 159 21.53 -12.00 -15.44
C ALA A 159 20.02 -11.97 -15.14
N ILE A 160 19.20 -11.37 -16.01
CA ILE A 160 17.73 -11.39 -15.88
C ILE A 160 17.19 -12.82 -16.08
N LYS A 161 17.73 -13.55 -17.05
CA LYS A 161 17.33 -14.94 -17.33
C LYS A 161 17.74 -15.90 -16.22
N ASP A 162 18.89 -15.67 -15.60
CA ASP A 162 19.43 -16.48 -14.51
C ASP A 162 18.80 -16.13 -13.15
N SER A 163 17.99 -15.06 -13.07
CA SER A 163 17.23 -14.72 -11.86
C SER A 163 16.02 -15.67 -11.75
N PRO A 164 15.95 -16.52 -10.71
CA PRO A 164 14.78 -17.35 -10.49
C PRO A 164 13.59 -16.42 -10.17
N ILE A 165 12.53 -16.52 -10.98
CA ILE A 165 11.26 -15.89 -10.66
C ILE A 165 10.77 -16.52 -9.35
N PRO A 166 10.56 -15.72 -8.27
CA PRO A 166 10.14 -16.27 -6.98
C PRO A 166 8.81 -17.02 -7.14
N ASP A 167 8.65 -18.10 -6.38
CA ASP A 167 7.43 -18.91 -6.47
C ASP A 167 6.21 -18.06 -6.11
N THR A 168 5.21 -18.12 -6.98
CA THR A 168 3.93 -17.41 -6.83
C THR A 168 3.22 -17.77 -5.52
N SER A 169 3.50 -18.96 -4.96
CA SER A 169 2.97 -19.41 -3.68
C SER A 169 3.44 -18.55 -2.49
N GLU A 170 4.73 -18.16 -2.48
CA GLU A 170 5.31 -17.32 -1.41
C GLU A 170 4.77 -15.89 -1.48
N SER A 171 4.62 -15.37 -2.71
CA SER A 171 4.04 -14.05 -2.93
C SER A 171 2.55 -14.00 -2.51
N ALA A 172 1.79 -15.05 -2.80
CA ALA A 172 0.40 -15.18 -2.34
C ALA A 172 0.31 -15.31 -0.81
N ALA A 173 1.26 -16.03 -0.19
CA ALA A 173 1.33 -16.15 1.27
C ALA A 173 1.61 -14.79 1.94
N LEU A 174 2.51 -13.96 1.38
CA LEU A 174 2.75 -12.60 1.86
C LEU A 174 1.49 -11.74 1.78
N ILE A 175 0.77 -11.79 0.66
CA ILE A 175 -0.51 -11.07 0.49
C ILE A 175 -1.51 -11.53 1.56
N SER A 176 -1.63 -12.84 1.80
CA SER A 176 -2.54 -13.36 2.85
C SER A 176 -2.18 -12.87 4.26
N MET A 177 -0.90 -12.58 4.52
CA MET A 177 -0.41 -12.13 5.83
C MET A 177 -0.61 -10.63 6.06
N THR A 178 -0.84 -9.83 5.00
CA THR A 178 -1.08 -8.38 5.11
C THR A 178 -2.28 -8.04 5.99
N GLU A 179 -3.38 -8.78 5.85
CA GLU A 179 -4.58 -8.58 6.68
C GLU A 179 -4.30 -8.87 8.17
N ARG A 180 -3.47 -9.88 8.45
CA ARG A 180 -3.02 -10.18 9.83
C ARG A 180 -2.14 -9.06 10.38
N MET A 181 -1.23 -8.51 9.58
CA MET A 181 -0.39 -7.37 9.99
C MET A 181 -1.24 -6.14 10.28
N ARG A 182 -2.24 -5.85 9.43
CA ARG A 182 -3.18 -4.73 9.64
C ARG A 182 -4.02 -4.89 10.90
N ALA A 183 -4.48 -6.10 11.19
CA ALA A 183 -5.21 -6.38 12.44
C ALA A 183 -4.33 -6.16 13.67
N ILE A 184 -3.06 -6.60 13.62
CA ILE A 184 -2.10 -6.38 14.72
C ILE A 184 -1.81 -4.88 14.88
N GLU A 185 -1.59 -4.14 13.79
CA GLU A 185 -1.39 -2.69 13.82
C GLU A 185 -2.57 -1.97 14.49
N ALA A 186 -3.81 -2.31 14.13
CA ALA A 186 -5.00 -1.74 14.77
C ALA A 186 -5.01 -1.99 16.29
N THR A 187 -4.65 -3.20 16.73
CA THR A 187 -4.54 -3.50 18.17
C THR A 187 -3.40 -2.74 18.85
N GLN A 188 -2.26 -2.54 18.18
CA GLN A 188 -1.14 -1.75 18.71
C GLN A 188 -1.52 -0.28 18.89
N VAL A 189 -2.27 0.29 17.94
CA VAL A 189 -2.76 1.67 18.04
C VAL A 189 -3.71 1.83 19.23
N ALA A 190 -4.64 0.89 19.43
CA ALA A 190 -5.55 0.90 20.58
C ALA A 190 -4.79 0.74 21.91
N GLN A 191 -3.82 -0.17 21.98
CA GLN A 191 -2.98 -0.33 23.17
C GLN A 191 -2.15 0.91 23.48
N ALA A 192 -1.66 1.62 22.45
CA ALA A 192 -0.90 2.85 22.63
C ALA A 192 -1.77 3.98 23.23
N SER A 193 -3.02 4.12 22.79
CA SER A 193 -3.95 5.10 23.39
C SER A 193 -4.28 4.76 24.84
N ASP A 194 -4.52 3.48 25.14
CA ASP A 194 -4.86 3.03 26.49
C ASP A 194 -3.68 3.23 27.45
N MET A 195 -2.46 2.90 27.01
CA MET A 195 -1.25 3.15 27.79
C MET A 195 -1.02 4.64 28.02
N ALA A 196 -1.28 5.51 27.04
CA ALA A 196 -1.14 6.95 27.21
C ALA A 196 -2.15 7.49 28.23
N GLU A 197 -3.39 6.99 28.20
CA GLU A 197 -4.40 7.34 29.19
C GLU A 197 -4.04 6.86 30.60
N LEU A 198 -3.63 5.59 30.74
CA LEU A 198 -3.20 5.02 32.02
C LEU A 198 -2.01 5.79 32.59
N ARG A 199 -1.03 6.17 31.75
CA ARG A 199 0.09 7.02 32.17
C ARG A 199 -0.39 8.36 32.69
N ARG A 200 -1.26 9.06 31.96
CA ARG A 200 -1.83 10.35 32.40
C ARG A 200 -2.58 10.22 33.73
N ARG A 201 -3.40 9.17 33.90
CA ARG A 201 -4.14 8.92 35.15
C ARG A 201 -3.17 8.62 36.30
N SER A 202 -2.14 7.80 36.07
CA SER A 202 -1.13 7.48 37.08
C SER A 202 -0.32 8.71 37.50
N GLU A 203 0.04 9.57 36.55
CA GLU A 203 0.73 10.83 36.81
C GLU A 203 -0.12 11.77 37.65
N ALA A 204 -1.42 11.91 37.32
CA ALA A 204 -2.34 12.75 38.08
C ALA A 204 -2.49 12.27 39.54
N VAL A 205 -2.64 10.96 39.75
CA VAL A 205 -2.72 10.37 41.09
C VAL A 205 -1.41 10.60 41.86
N MET A 206 -0.27 10.30 41.25
CA MET A 206 1.04 10.54 41.87
C MET A 206 1.24 12.00 42.23
N ARG A 207 0.97 12.93 41.30
CA ARG A 207 1.07 14.37 41.54
C ARG A 207 0.19 14.80 42.71
N SER A 208 -1.08 14.38 42.73
CA SER A 208 -1.99 14.75 43.82
C SER A 208 -1.54 14.21 45.18
N TRP A 209 -0.95 13.02 45.22
CA TRP A 209 -0.41 12.44 46.45
C TRP A 209 0.86 13.16 46.91
N TYR A 210 1.77 13.49 45.99
CA TYR A 210 2.98 14.25 46.30
C TYR A 210 2.64 15.65 46.82
N GLU A 211 1.75 16.37 46.13
CA GLU A 211 1.35 17.72 46.51
C GLU A 211 0.55 17.74 47.80
N GLY A 212 -0.44 16.85 47.93
CA GLY A 212 -1.38 16.86 49.05
C GLY A 212 -0.85 16.21 50.33
N SER A 213 -0.01 15.18 50.23
CA SER A 213 0.48 14.44 51.39
C SER A 213 1.93 14.76 51.70
N VAL A 214 2.84 14.53 50.74
CA VAL A 214 4.29 14.64 51.00
C VAL A 214 4.71 16.09 51.25
N LEU A 215 4.35 17.01 50.35
CA LEU A 215 4.70 18.43 50.49
C LEU A 215 3.95 19.11 51.64
N ALA A 216 2.71 18.72 51.90
CA ALA A 216 1.96 19.26 53.03
C ALA A 216 2.56 18.79 54.37
N ASN A 217 2.90 17.51 54.49
CA ASN A 217 3.50 16.96 55.69
C ASN A 217 4.93 17.50 55.93
N SER A 218 5.72 17.72 54.87
CA SER A 218 7.04 18.34 55.02
C SER A 218 6.96 19.79 55.49
N ARG A 219 6.01 20.58 54.98
CA ARG A 219 5.73 21.94 55.48
C ARG A 219 5.30 21.93 56.94
N PHE A 220 4.38 21.02 57.31
CA PHE A 220 3.94 20.87 58.68
C PHE A 220 5.10 20.50 59.63
N MET A 221 5.96 19.57 59.22
CA MET A 221 7.13 19.17 59.99
C MET A 221 8.13 20.34 60.16
N ALA A 222 8.40 21.08 59.08
CA ALA A 222 9.29 22.25 59.14
C ALA A 222 8.74 23.36 60.06
N ASP A 223 7.43 23.59 60.07
CA ASP A 223 6.79 24.54 60.99
C ASP A 223 6.88 24.06 62.44
N ALA A 224 6.67 22.76 62.69
CA ALA A 224 6.82 22.17 64.02
C ALA A 224 8.27 22.29 64.51
N GLU A 225 9.25 21.97 63.67
CA GLU A 225 10.68 22.14 63.96
C GLU A 225 11.01 23.60 64.28
N SER A 226 10.55 24.55 63.47
CA SER A 226 10.75 25.99 63.71
C SER A 226 10.18 26.45 65.06
N ARG A 227 9.05 25.89 65.48
CA ARG A 227 8.45 26.18 66.79
C ARG A 227 9.28 25.57 67.93
N VAL A 228 9.72 24.33 67.79
CA VAL A 228 10.58 23.65 68.77
C VAL A 228 11.89 24.42 68.92
N GLU A 229 12.52 24.81 67.82
CA GLU A 229 13.76 25.58 67.80
C GLU A 229 13.62 26.92 68.54
N ARG A 230 12.48 27.62 68.38
CA ARG A 230 12.18 28.85 69.13
C ARG A 230 12.06 28.59 70.63
N VAL A 231 11.39 27.51 71.03
CA VAL A 231 11.25 27.13 72.45
C VAL A 231 12.61 26.75 73.02
N GLU A 232 13.38 25.94 72.31
CA GLU A 232 14.71 25.52 72.72
C GLU A 232 15.65 26.73 72.91
N ARG A 233 15.62 27.71 71.98
CA ARG A 233 16.35 28.97 72.12
C ARG A 233 15.94 29.74 73.37
N GLN A 234 14.66 29.73 73.76
CA GLN A 234 14.21 30.39 74.99
C GLN A 234 14.66 29.64 76.25
N VAL A 235 14.61 28.31 76.24
CA VAL A 235 15.09 27.46 77.33
C VAL A 235 16.59 27.68 77.54
N ARG A 236 17.40 27.57 76.47
CA ARG A 236 18.85 27.85 76.52
C ARG A 236 19.19 29.27 77.00
N ARG A 237 18.31 30.26 76.79
CA ARG A 237 18.50 31.61 77.34
C ARG A 237 18.21 31.65 78.84
N ARG A 238 17.15 31.01 79.30
CA ARG A 238 16.81 30.95 80.74
C ARG A 238 17.83 30.15 81.53
N GLU A 239 18.29 29.02 81.00
CA GLU A 239 19.31 28.19 81.64
C GLU A 239 20.60 28.98 81.85
N ARG A 240 21.05 29.76 80.85
CA ARG A 240 22.23 30.64 81.00
C ARG A 240 22.06 31.68 82.09
N VAL A 241 20.89 32.34 82.18
CA VAL A 241 20.62 33.32 83.26
C VAL A 241 20.64 32.65 84.63
N MET A 242 20.03 31.47 84.77
CA MET A 242 20.03 30.71 86.02
C MET A 242 21.44 30.23 86.42
N GLU A 243 22.29 29.92 85.44
CA GLU A 243 23.67 29.50 85.67
C GLU A 243 24.55 30.69 86.08
N GLU A 244 24.36 31.86 85.46
CA GLU A 244 25.01 33.12 85.88
C GLU A 244 24.58 33.55 87.29
N GLU A 245 23.30 33.40 87.64
CA GLU A 245 22.76 33.73 88.97
C GLU A 245 23.26 32.76 90.07
N LYS A 246 23.64 31.52 89.73
CA LYS A 246 24.25 30.56 90.66
C LYS A 246 25.74 30.78 90.92
N VAL A 247 26.42 31.59 90.10
CA VAL A 247 27.87 31.84 90.18
C VAL A 247 28.20 33.11 90.98
N ILE A 248 27.18 33.91 91.34
CA ILE A 248 27.26 35.07 92.26
C ILE A 248 26.95 34.62 93.69
#